data_AF-A0A1X0RLP0-F1
#
_entry.id   AF-A0A1X0RLP0-F1
#
_cell.length_a   1.000
_cell.length_b   1.000
_cell.length_c   1.000
_cell.angle_alpha   90.00
_cell.angle_beta   90.00
_cell.angle_gamma   90.00
#
_symmetry.space_group_name_H-M   'P 1'
#
loop_
_entity.id
_entity.type
_entity.pdbx_description
1 polymer ?
#
loop_
_entity_poly.entity_id
_entity_poly.type
_entity_poly.pdbx_seq_one_letter_code
_entity_poly.pdbx_strand_id
1 'polypeptide(L)'
;MAVKTAKGQEKQDLIERGKGIKIKAKAYEDDLKEVETELLAKGLMIPNTTHPDVPIGPEENARVLKTVGTPRTGNNLKDHLQITADLNLLDLEQAAITSGSSFYYLQGMGAFLELALINYAMHKAASKGFFGVLTPDIVRTSVAYGCGFQPRSDENSQIYHIQSNNGSQLCLAGTAEIPLAGKFAETTFKEAQLPQKLVGFGHAFRTEDGGRGVEPKGLYRVHQFSKVEFFAVTTAEQSEAMMEEIRSVQEDIFSELGLCFRVLDMPTEELGASAYRKYDIEAWMPGRNSWGEV
;
A
#
# COMPACT_ATOMS: atom_id res chain seq x y z
N MET A 1 21.11 -40.82 -32.67
CA MET A 1 21.47 -42.13 -33.27
C MET A 1 22.35 -42.00 -34.51
N ALA A 2 22.12 -41.04 -35.43
CA ALA A 2 22.87 -40.90 -36.69
C ALA A 2 24.41 -40.74 -36.57
N VAL A 3 24.92 -39.94 -35.63
CA VAL A 3 26.39 -39.73 -35.43
C VAL A 3 27.12 -41.00 -34.98
N LYS A 4 26.43 -41.92 -34.28
CA LYS A 4 27.03 -43.17 -33.77
C LYS A 4 27.24 -44.22 -34.88
N THR A 5 26.51 -44.12 -35.98
CA THR A 5 26.56 -45.05 -37.12
C THR A 5 27.30 -44.50 -38.34
N ALA A 6 27.49 -43.18 -38.44
CA ALA A 6 28.23 -42.52 -39.53
C ALA A 6 29.75 -42.76 -39.45
N LYS A 7 30.44 -42.78 -40.60
CA LYS A 7 31.90 -42.99 -40.71
C LYS A 7 32.56 -41.90 -41.55
N GLY A 8 33.86 -41.68 -41.35
CA GLY A 8 34.65 -40.75 -42.16
C GLY A 8 34.12 -39.32 -42.15
N GLN A 9 34.05 -38.69 -43.34
CA GLN A 9 33.65 -37.30 -43.52
C GLN A 9 32.21 -37.02 -43.03
N GLU A 10 31.27 -37.93 -43.27
CA GLU A 10 29.87 -37.77 -42.84
C GLU A 10 29.74 -37.64 -41.32
N LYS A 11 30.55 -38.39 -40.56
CA LYS A 11 30.58 -38.27 -39.10
C LYS A 11 31.12 -36.90 -38.66
N GLN A 12 32.14 -36.39 -39.34
CA GLN A 12 32.74 -35.09 -39.07
C GLN A 12 31.73 -33.96 -39.34
N ASP A 13 31.03 -34.02 -40.47
CA ASP A 13 30.00 -33.05 -40.87
C ASP A 13 28.82 -33.04 -39.87
N LEU A 14 28.37 -34.22 -39.41
CA LEU A 14 27.32 -34.31 -38.39
C LEU A 14 27.77 -33.77 -37.02
N ILE A 15 29.04 -33.94 -36.65
CA ILE A 15 29.61 -33.36 -35.42
C ILE A 15 29.66 -31.83 -35.52
N GLU A 16 30.13 -31.29 -36.65
CA GLU A 16 30.16 -29.84 -36.89
C GLU A 16 28.75 -29.23 -36.90
N ARG A 17 27.81 -29.89 -37.58
CA ARG A 17 26.39 -29.50 -37.54
C ARG A 17 25.83 -29.53 -36.12
N GLY A 18 26.16 -30.56 -35.33
CA GLY A 18 25.77 -30.65 -33.92
C GLY A 18 26.33 -29.51 -33.06
N LYS A 19 27.60 -29.14 -33.27
CA LYS A 19 28.22 -27.96 -32.62
C LYS A 19 27.50 -26.68 -33.01
N GLY A 20 27.19 -26.50 -34.30
CA GLY A 20 26.44 -25.35 -34.80
C GLY A 20 25.03 -25.25 -34.19
N ILE A 21 24.32 -26.38 -34.06
CA ILE A 21 23.01 -26.43 -33.39
C ILE A 21 23.16 -26.07 -31.90
N LYS A 22 24.18 -26.57 -31.20
CA LYS A 22 24.42 -26.24 -29.79
C LYS A 22 24.67 -24.74 -29.57
N ILE A 23 25.45 -24.11 -30.45
CA ILE A 23 25.70 -22.66 -30.39
C ILE A 23 24.39 -21.88 -30.60
N LYS A 24 23.60 -22.25 -31.61
CA LYS A 24 22.30 -21.61 -31.87
C LYS A 24 21.30 -21.82 -30.74
N ALA A 25 21.22 -23.03 -30.17
CA ALA A 25 20.36 -23.33 -29.03
C ALA A 25 20.73 -22.47 -27.83
N LYS A 26 22.02 -22.33 -27.53
CA LYS A 26 22.48 -21.47 -26.44
C LYS A 26 22.13 -20.00 -26.68
N ALA A 27 22.31 -19.51 -27.90
CA ALA A 27 21.89 -18.15 -28.26
C ALA A 27 20.37 -17.96 -28.07
N TYR A 28 19.54 -18.89 -28.54
CA TYR A 28 18.09 -18.80 -28.35
C TYR A 28 17.65 -18.92 -26.88
N GLU A 29 18.36 -19.70 -26.04
CA GLU A 29 18.10 -19.75 -24.60
C GLU A 29 18.41 -18.40 -23.91
N ASP A 30 19.49 -17.75 -24.32
CA ASP A 30 19.87 -16.43 -23.79
C ASP A 30 18.90 -15.35 -24.27
N ASP A 31 18.54 -15.36 -25.57
CA ASP A 31 17.52 -14.47 -26.15
C ASP A 31 16.15 -14.66 -25.48
N LEU A 32 15.73 -15.91 -25.25
CA LEU A 32 14.46 -16.21 -24.58
C LEU A 32 14.43 -15.62 -23.17
N LYS A 33 15.52 -15.77 -22.41
CA LYS A 33 15.62 -15.24 -21.05
C LYS A 33 15.51 -13.71 -21.03
N GLU A 34 16.14 -13.03 -21.99
CA GLU A 34 16.05 -11.57 -22.12
C GLU A 34 14.62 -11.14 -22.45
N VAL A 35 14.00 -11.78 -23.46
CA VAL A 35 12.62 -11.50 -23.86
C VAL A 35 11.61 -11.77 -22.75
N GLU A 36 11.76 -12.87 -22.00
CA GLU A 36 10.91 -13.18 -20.84
C GLU A 36 11.07 -12.14 -19.72
N THR A 37 12.30 -11.68 -19.49
CA THR A 37 12.57 -10.63 -18.49
C THR A 37 11.90 -9.31 -18.90
N GLU A 38 12.01 -8.92 -20.17
CA GLU A 38 11.38 -7.71 -20.70
C GLU A 38 9.84 -7.82 -20.69
N LEU A 39 9.31 -8.98 -21.07
CA LEU A 39 7.87 -9.27 -21.05
C LEU A 39 7.30 -9.13 -19.64
N LEU A 40 7.96 -9.73 -18.64
CA LEU A 40 7.54 -9.63 -17.24
C LEU A 40 7.64 -8.20 -16.74
N ALA A 41 8.74 -7.49 -17.05
CA ALA A 41 8.92 -6.10 -16.65
C ALA A 41 7.81 -5.19 -17.21
N LYS A 42 7.42 -5.36 -18.48
CA LYS A 42 6.31 -4.62 -19.08
C LYS A 42 4.95 -5.05 -18.55
N GLY A 43 4.75 -6.35 -18.35
CA GLY A 43 3.51 -6.90 -17.81
C GLY A 43 3.19 -6.37 -16.41
N LEU A 44 4.20 -6.23 -15.55
CA LEU A 44 4.06 -5.68 -14.20
C LEU A 44 3.68 -4.19 -14.16
N MET A 45 3.81 -3.46 -15.28
CA MET A 45 3.40 -2.05 -15.36
C MET A 45 1.90 -1.87 -15.65
N ILE A 46 1.22 -2.92 -16.09
CA ILE A 46 -0.22 -2.87 -16.39
C ILE A 46 -0.98 -2.80 -15.05
N PRO A 47 -1.81 -1.77 -14.81
CA PRO A 47 -2.62 -1.70 -13.61
C PRO A 47 -3.67 -2.83 -13.58
N ASN A 48 -4.32 -2.99 -12.44
CA ASN A 48 -5.48 -3.86 -12.35
C ASN A 48 -6.60 -3.40 -13.31
N THR A 49 -7.50 -4.32 -13.62
CA THR A 49 -8.77 -3.99 -14.27
C THR A 49 -9.63 -3.11 -13.36
N THR A 50 -10.72 -2.56 -13.90
CA THR A 50 -11.59 -1.61 -13.19
C THR A 50 -12.99 -2.19 -13.03
N HIS A 51 -13.57 -2.03 -11.84
CA HIS A 51 -14.95 -2.45 -11.57
C HIS A 51 -15.95 -1.62 -12.41
N PRO A 52 -16.96 -2.24 -13.05
CA PRO A 52 -17.90 -1.53 -13.94
C PRO A 52 -18.63 -0.34 -13.31
N ASP A 53 -18.91 -0.38 -12.00
CA ASP A 53 -19.60 0.69 -11.26
C ASP A 53 -18.70 1.85 -10.79
N VAL A 54 -17.39 1.80 -11.05
CA VAL A 54 -16.46 2.87 -10.68
C VAL A 54 -16.81 4.14 -11.48
N PRO A 55 -16.93 5.32 -10.82
CA PRO A 55 -17.12 6.58 -11.53
C PRO A 55 -15.96 6.86 -12.49
N ILE A 56 -16.26 7.33 -13.70
CA ILE A 56 -15.22 7.58 -14.71
C ILE A 56 -14.68 9.01 -14.56
N GLY A 57 -13.37 9.17 -14.57
CA GLY A 57 -12.69 10.47 -14.69
C GLY A 57 -11.80 10.84 -13.50
N PRO A 58 -11.54 12.15 -13.29
CA PRO A 58 -10.67 12.69 -12.25
C PRO A 58 -11.34 12.73 -10.87
N GLU A 59 -10.58 13.05 -9.82
CA GLU A 59 -11.00 13.11 -8.41
C GLU A 59 -12.36 13.82 -8.18
N GLU A 60 -12.66 14.91 -8.88
CA GLU A 60 -13.94 15.62 -8.74
C GLU A 60 -15.18 14.78 -9.08
N ASN A 61 -15.00 13.67 -9.81
CA ASN A 61 -16.07 12.74 -10.16
C ASN A 61 -16.33 11.68 -9.08
N ALA A 62 -15.61 11.72 -7.95
CA ALA A 62 -15.88 10.87 -6.81
C ALA A 62 -17.35 10.97 -6.37
N ARG A 63 -18.01 9.82 -6.21
CA ARG A 63 -19.42 9.76 -5.86
C ARG A 63 -19.57 9.67 -4.34
N VAL A 64 -20.21 10.65 -3.72
CA VAL A 64 -20.57 10.59 -2.30
C VAL A 64 -21.65 9.53 -2.08
N LEU A 65 -21.30 8.44 -1.39
CA LEU A 65 -22.21 7.36 -1.07
C LEU A 65 -23.03 7.66 0.20
N LYS A 66 -22.40 8.29 1.18
CA LYS A 66 -22.98 8.53 2.51
C LYS A 66 -22.27 9.68 3.21
N THR A 67 -23.02 10.44 4.01
CA THR A 67 -22.48 11.43 4.96
C THR A 67 -23.04 11.14 6.35
N VAL A 68 -22.19 11.14 7.38
CA VAL A 68 -22.55 10.86 8.77
C VAL A 68 -22.20 12.06 9.65
N GLY A 69 -23.11 12.45 10.52
CA GLY A 69 -22.97 13.61 11.39
C GLY A 69 -23.19 14.95 10.66
N THR A 70 -22.94 16.04 11.38
CA THR A 70 -23.06 17.41 10.85
C THR A 70 -21.72 18.12 10.97
N PRO A 71 -21.16 18.68 9.88
CA PRO A 71 -19.93 19.45 9.93
C PRO A 71 -20.00 20.58 10.96
N ARG A 72 -19.06 20.59 11.91
CA ARG A 72 -18.94 21.69 12.87
C ARG A 72 -18.40 22.91 12.13
N THR A 73 -19.20 23.97 12.09
CA THR A 73 -18.83 25.27 11.52
C THR A 73 -18.76 26.33 12.62
N GLY A 74 -17.99 27.39 12.38
CA GLY A 74 -17.84 28.49 13.32
C GLY A 74 -16.72 29.43 12.93
N ASN A 75 -16.79 30.65 13.45
CA ASN A 75 -15.71 31.62 13.29
C ASN A 75 -14.59 31.30 14.29
N ASN A 76 -13.33 31.50 13.88
CA ASN A 76 -12.14 31.34 14.73
C ASN A 76 -11.99 29.94 15.36
N LEU A 77 -12.40 28.87 14.67
CA LEU A 77 -12.09 27.51 15.10
C LEU A 77 -10.59 27.27 15.00
N LYS A 78 -9.99 26.76 16.08
CA LYS A 78 -8.57 26.40 16.09
C LYS A 78 -8.32 25.16 15.24
N ASP A 79 -7.22 25.16 14.50
CA ASP A 79 -6.72 23.97 13.82
C ASP A 79 -5.95 23.05 14.79
N HIS A 80 -5.56 21.87 14.31
CA HIS A 80 -4.86 20.90 15.16
C HIS A 80 -3.48 21.40 15.60
N LEU A 81 -2.80 22.23 14.80
CA LEU A 81 -1.52 22.84 15.19
C LEU A 81 -1.68 23.77 16.38
N GLN A 82 -2.67 24.66 16.34
CA GLN A 82 -2.98 25.56 17.45
C GLN A 82 -3.40 24.80 18.71
N ILE A 83 -4.28 23.80 18.56
CA ILE A 83 -4.75 22.98 19.70
C ILE A 83 -3.59 22.21 20.34
N THR A 84 -2.75 21.57 19.53
CA THR A 84 -1.62 20.78 20.03
C THR A 84 -0.53 21.65 20.65
N ALA A 85 -0.32 22.87 20.16
CA ALA A 85 0.59 23.84 20.76
C ALA A 85 0.07 24.31 22.14
N ASP A 86 -1.21 24.70 22.23
CA ASP A 86 -1.83 25.16 23.48
C ASP A 86 -1.79 24.09 24.59
N LEU A 87 -1.88 22.81 24.19
CA LEU A 87 -1.91 21.67 25.10
C LEU A 87 -0.55 20.98 25.25
N ASN A 88 0.49 21.49 24.58
CA ASN A 88 1.83 20.90 24.55
C ASN A 88 1.84 19.40 24.17
N LEU A 89 1.16 19.05 23.08
CA LEU A 89 0.99 17.66 22.61
C LEU A 89 1.87 17.30 21.41
N LEU A 90 2.41 18.30 20.72
CA LEU A 90 3.14 18.15 19.46
C LEU A 90 4.43 18.98 19.50
N ASP A 91 5.55 18.36 19.18
CA ASP A 91 6.83 19.05 19.01
C ASP A 91 7.39 18.79 17.60
N LEU A 92 7.21 19.79 16.73
CA LEU A 92 7.70 19.79 15.35
C LEU A 92 9.12 20.32 15.24
N GLU A 93 9.54 21.18 16.18
CA GLU A 93 10.86 21.81 16.16
C GLU A 93 11.95 20.78 16.45
N GLN A 94 11.77 20.01 17.52
CA GLN A 94 12.70 18.95 17.88
C GLN A 94 12.69 17.81 16.84
N ALA A 95 11.54 17.54 16.21
CA ALA A 95 11.46 16.56 15.13
C ALA A 95 12.22 17.03 13.89
N ALA A 96 12.11 18.31 13.51
CA ALA A 96 12.86 18.90 12.41
C ALA A 96 14.38 18.83 12.63
N ILE A 97 14.85 19.07 13.86
CA ILE A 97 16.28 18.92 14.22
C ILE A 97 16.72 17.46 14.16
N THR A 98 15.86 16.51 14.55
CA THR A 98 16.22 15.09 14.66
C THR A 98 16.19 14.37 13.32
N SER A 99 15.12 14.57 12.54
CA SER A 99 14.75 13.73 11.39
C SER A 99 14.44 14.53 10.12
N GLY A 100 14.36 15.86 10.21
CA GLY A 100 13.98 16.74 9.09
C GLY A 100 12.49 17.13 9.09
N SER A 101 12.08 17.85 8.06
CA SER A 101 10.69 18.29 7.86
C SER A 101 9.71 17.11 7.84
N SER A 102 8.44 17.37 8.16
CA SER A 102 7.36 16.38 8.05
C SER A 102 7.52 15.13 8.94
N PHE A 103 8.37 15.23 9.96
CA PHE A 103 8.39 14.37 11.14
C PHE A 103 7.82 15.13 12.35
N TYR A 104 7.44 14.40 13.40
CA TYR A 104 6.88 14.99 14.62
C TYR A 104 7.16 14.14 15.86
N TYR A 105 7.15 14.77 17.02
CA TYR A 105 6.95 14.08 18.30
C TYR A 105 5.53 14.32 18.79
N LEU A 106 4.80 13.25 19.13
CA LEU A 106 3.66 13.34 20.03
C LEU A 106 4.15 13.21 21.48
N GLN A 107 3.68 14.10 22.35
CA GLN A 107 4.13 14.16 23.73
C GLN A 107 2.99 14.40 24.72
N GLY A 108 3.25 14.15 25.99
CA GLY A 108 2.23 14.23 27.04
C GLY A 108 1.01 13.38 26.71
N MET A 109 -0.17 13.97 26.77
CA MET A 109 -1.42 13.27 26.45
C MET A 109 -1.59 12.96 24.95
N GLY A 110 -0.85 13.61 24.05
CA GLY A 110 -0.89 13.32 22.62
C GLY A 110 -0.36 11.91 22.31
N ALA A 111 0.73 11.54 22.97
CA ALA A 111 1.30 10.19 22.87
C ALA A 111 0.34 9.12 23.41
N PHE A 112 -0.35 9.39 24.52
CA PHE A 112 -1.33 8.44 25.06
C PHE A 112 -2.62 8.37 24.23
N LEU A 113 -3.02 9.48 23.59
CA LEU A 113 -4.16 9.48 22.67
C LEU A 113 -3.88 8.59 21.45
N GLU A 114 -2.69 8.70 20.87
CA GLU A 114 -2.22 7.84 19.78
C GLU A 114 -2.33 6.35 20.15
N LEU A 115 -1.76 5.97 21.30
CA LEU A 115 -1.82 4.59 21.80
C LEU A 115 -3.26 4.14 22.09
N ALA A 116 -4.12 5.04 22.56
CA ALA A 116 -5.53 4.73 22.82
C ALA A 116 -6.30 4.47 21.52
N LEU A 117 -6.07 5.28 20.48
CA LEU A 117 -6.69 5.13 19.16
C LEU A 117 -6.26 3.82 18.48
N ILE A 118 -4.96 3.49 18.52
CA ILE A 118 -4.43 2.22 18.01
C ILE A 118 -5.10 1.03 18.71
N ASN A 119 -5.10 1.01 20.05
CA ASN A 119 -5.70 -0.08 20.82
C ASN A 119 -7.20 -0.21 20.58
N TYR A 120 -7.91 0.93 20.49
CA TYR A 120 -9.33 0.95 20.20
C TYR A 120 -9.63 0.35 18.81
N ALA A 121 -8.95 0.79 17.75
CA ALA A 121 -9.17 0.28 16.40
C ALA A 121 -8.82 -1.21 16.28
N MET A 122 -7.71 -1.66 16.88
CA MET A 122 -7.31 -3.07 16.93
C MET A 122 -8.38 -3.93 17.64
N HIS A 123 -8.88 -3.50 18.80
CA HIS A 123 -9.92 -4.23 19.52
C HIS A 123 -11.27 -4.20 18.80
N LYS A 124 -11.62 -3.08 18.16
CA LYS A 124 -12.84 -2.96 17.35
C LYS A 124 -12.83 -3.97 16.21
N ALA A 125 -11.72 -4.05 15.46
CA ALA A 125 -11.54 -5.05 14.42
C ALA A 125 -11.59 -6.48 14.97
N ALA A 126 -10.91 -6.76 16.09
CA ALA A 126 -10.94 -8.07 16.72
C ALA A 126 -12.36 -8.51 17.13
N SER A 127 -13.18 -7.57 17.62
CA SER A 127 -14.59 -7.84 17.95
C SER A 127 -15.44 -8.22 16.74
N LYS A 128 -14.98 -7.90 15.52
CA LYS A 128 -15.60 -8.24 14.24
C LYS A 128 -14.97 -9.49 13.59
N GLY A 129 -14.10 -10.20 14.31
CA GLY A 129 -13.50 -11.45 13.86
C GLY A 129 -12.20 -11.30 13.07
N PHE A 130 -11.57 -10.12 13.06
CA PHE A 130 -10.24 -9.94 12.49
C PHE A 130 -9.16 -10.43 13.46
N PHE A 131 -8.21 -11.21 12.96
CA PHE A 131 -7.09 -11.71 13.76
C PHE A 131 -6.00 -10.65 13.89
N GLY A 132 -5.67 -10.27 15.12
CA GLY A 132 -4.66 -9.24 15.41
C GLY A 132 -3.22 -9.71 15.12
N VAL A 133 -2.46 -8.88 14.40
CA VAL A 133 -1.06 -9.12 14.05
C VAL A 133 -0.23 -7.86 14.32
N LEU A 134 0.99 -8.03 14.84
CA LEU A 134 1.99 -6.97 14.83
C LEU A 134 2.96 -7.23 13.68
N THR A 135 3.13 -6.26 12.79
CA THR A 135 3.91 -6.43 11.56
C THR A 135 5.35 -5.95 11.73
N PRO A 136 6.32 -6.54 11.02
CA PRO A 136 7.62 -5.90 10.84
C PRO A 136 7.49 -4.64 9.99
N ASP A 137 8.21 -3.58 10.35
CA ASP A 137 8.26 -2.32 9.58
C ASP A 137 9.28 -2.39 8.41
N ILE A 138 10.21 -3.35 8.46
CA ILE A 138 11.20 -3.62 7.42
C ILE A 138 10.78 -4.84 6.61
N VAL A 139 10.69 -4.69 5.30
CA VAL A 139 10.29 -5.75 4.37
C VAL A 139 11.28 -5.91 3.23
N ARG A 140 11.28 -7.07 2.57
CA ARG A 140 12.01 -7.24 1.30
C ARG A 140 11.39 -6.34 0.26
N THR A 141 12.21 -5.65 -0.52
CA THR A 141 11.74 -4.77 -1.61
C THR A 141 10.82 -5.51 -2.60
N SER A 142 11.09 -6.80 -2.86
CA SER A 142 10.24 -7.65 -3.71
C SER A 142 8.82 -7.84 -3.18
N VAL A 143 8.61 -7.81 -1.86
CA VAL A 143 7.27 -7.93 -1.25
C VAL A 143 6.49 -6.63 -1.46
N ALA A 144 7.14 -5.47 -1.26
CA ALA A 144 6.54 -4.17 -1.54
C ALA A 144 6.15 -4.03 -3.02
N TYR A 145 7.02 -4.47 -3.93
CA TYR A 145 6.75 -4.48 -5.37
C TYR A 145 5.57 -5.40 -5.72
N GLY A 146 5.49 -6.59 -5.10
CA GLY A 146 4.37 -7.50 -5.24
C GLY A 146 3.02 -6.91 -4.79
N CYS A 147 3.03 -5.89 -3.93
CA CYS A 147 1.83 -5.16 -3.49
C CYS A 147 1.54 -3.91 -4.35
N GLY A 148 2.25 -3.71 -5.47
CA GLY A 148 2.01 -2.60 -6.39
C GLY A 148 2.75 -1.30 -6.04
N PHE A 149 3.69 -1.31 -5.08
CA PHE A 149 4.51 -0.15 -4.75
C PHE A 149 5.77 -0.01 -5.62
N GLN A 150 5.90 -0.80 -6.68
CA GLN A 150 7.02 -0.69 -7.60
C GLN A 150 6.95 0.66 -8.34
N PRO A 151 8.00 1.51 -8.28
CA PRO A 151 8.02 2.77 -8.99
C PRO A 151 7.88 2.55 -10.50
N ARG A 152 6.98 3.31 -11.12
CA ARG A 152 6.85 3.38 -12.58
C ARG A 152 7.92 4.33 -13.13
N SER A 153 8.26 4.22 -14.41
CA SER A 153 9.42 4.91 -15.03
C SER A 153 9.45 6.43 -14.82
N ASP A 154 8.29 7.04 -14.55
CA ASP A 154 8.10 8.50 -14.48
C ASP A 154 7.70 8.98 -13.06
N GLU A 155 7.58 8.06 -12.09
CA GLU A 155 7.17 8.35 -10.71
C GLU A 155 8.37 8.28 -9.75
N ASN A 156 8.48 9.27 -8.87
CA ASN A 156 9.42 9.19 -7.76
C ASN A 156 8.99 8.04 -6.84
N SER A 157 9.96 7.24 -6.40
CA SER A 157 9.70 6.18 -5.43
C SER A 157 9.19 6.79 -4.13
N GLN A 158 8.02 6.34 -3.67
CA GLN A 158 7.48 6.66 -2.34
C GLN A 158 8.15 5.85 -1.21
N ILE A 159 9.11 4.99 -1.54
CA ILE A 159 9.70 4.00 -0.63
C ILE A 159 11.06 4.48 -0.09
N TYR A 160 11.24 4.38 1.23
CA TYR A 160 12.55 4.46 1.86
C TYR A 160 13.30 3.12 1.75
N HIS A 161 14.42 3.10 1.02
CA HIS A 161 15.28 1.92 0.89
C HIS A 161 16.33 1.86 2.01
N ILE A 162 16.62 0.65 2.50
CA ILE A 162 17.61 0.41 3.54
C ILE A 162 18.91 -0.08 2.90
N GLN A 163 19.99 0.66 3.14
CA GLN A 163 21.33 0.21 2.76
C GLN A 163 21.76 -0.97 3.65
N SER A 164 21.99 -2.13 3.05
CA SER A 164 22.45 -3.33 3.77
C SER A 164 23.85 -3.75 3.36
N ASN A 165 24.71 -3.99 4.36
CA ASN A 165 26.10 -4.46 4.15
C ASN A 165 26.19 -5.88 3.58
N ASN A 166 25.12 -6.68 3.68
CA ASN A 166 25.07 -8.05 3.17
C ASN A 166 24.42 -8.16 1.77
N GLY A 167 24.16 -7.04 1.11
CA GLY A 167 23.51 -6.99 -0.21
C GLY A 167 22.00 -7.23 -0.21
N SER A 168 21.36 -7.42 0.96
CA SER A 168 19.91 -7.58 1.06
C SER A 168 19.18 -6.33 0.57
N GLN A 169 18.19 -6.54 -0.30
CA GLN A 169 17.28 -5.50 -0.78
C GLN A 169 16.11 -5.38 0.19
N LEU A 170 16.20 -4.41 1.10
CA LEU A 170 15.21 -4.13 2.13
C LEU A 170 14.69 -2.69 2.01
N CYS A 171 13.46 -2.47 2.47
CA CYS A 171 12.85 -1.16 2.54
C CYS A 171 11.93 -1.05 3.77
N LEU A 172 11.62 0.19 4.15
CA LEU A 172 10.58 0.48 5.12
C LEU A 172 9.21 0.39 4.44
N ALA A 173 8.23 -0.25 5.08
CA ALA A 173 6.90 -0.40 4.53
C ALA A 173 6.13 0.93 4.53
N GLY A 174 5.48 1.27 3.41
CA GLY A 174 4.61 2.47 3.30
C GLY A 174 3.21 2.30 3.89
N THR A 175 2.92 1.11 4.43
CA THR A 175 1.65 0.67 5.04
C THR A 175 1.84 -0.73 5.63
N ALA A 176 1.11 -1.06 6.69
CA ALA A 176 1.08 -2.42 7.24
C ALA A 176 0.41 -3.45 6.30
N GLU A 177 -0.25 -3.02 5.21
CA GLU A 177 -0.72 -3.89 4.14
C GLU A 177 0.40 -4.76 3.57
N ILE A 178 1.57 -4.18 3.28
CA ILE A 178 2.70 -4.88 2.65
C ILE A 178 3.17 -6.08 3.49
N PRO A 179 3.51 -5.94 4.79
CA PRO A 179 3.87 -7.08 5.61
C PRO A 179 2.72 -8.05 5.90
N LEU A 180 1.45 -7.59 5.94
CA LEU A 180 0.28 -8.48 6.06
C LEU A 180 0.09 -9.34 4.80
N ALA A 181 0.26 -8.77 3.61
CA ALA A 181 0.28 -9.51 2.35
C ALA A 181 1.46 -10.49 2.32
N GLY A 182 2.66 -10.03 2.73
CA GLY A 182 3.86 -10.85 2.82
C GLY A 182 3.71 -12.08 3.73
N LYS A 183 2.87 -12.00 4.78
CA LYS A 183 2.54 -13.14 5.65
C LYS A 183 1.87 -14.31 4.90
N PHE A 184 1.25 -14.03 3.76
CA PHE A 184 0.57 -15.04 2.91
C PHE A 184 1.34 -15.38 1.63
N ALA A 185 2.50 -14.76 1.40
CA ALA A 185 3.33 -15.04 0.24
C ALA A 185 3.70 -16.54 0.16
N GLU A 186 3.78 -17.06 -1.07
CA GLU A 186 4.17 -18.45 -1.36
C GLU A 186 3.31 -19.52 -0.66
N THR A 187 2.08 -19.17 -0.24
CA THR A 187 1.16 -20.06 0.46
C THR A 187 -0.03 -20.43 -0.41
N THR A 188 -0.45 -21.69 -0.37
CA THR A 188 -1.69 -22.17 -1.00
C THR A 188 -2.72 -22.49 0.06
N PHE A 189 -3.93 -21.95 -0.09
CA PHE A 189 -5.05 -22.19 0.82
C PHE A 189 -6.01 -23.23 0.27
N LYS A 190 -6.60 -24.03 1.16
CA LYS A 190 -7.86 -24.69 0.89
C LYS A 190 -8.98 -23.67 1.01
N GLU A 191 -9.98 -23.72 0.12
CA GLU A 191 -11.10 -22.79 0.12
C GLU A 191 -11.82 -22.70 1.48
N ALA A 192 -11.96 -23.82 2.19
CA ALA A 192 -12.56 -23.86 3.54
C ALA A 192 -11.76 -23.08 4.61
N GLN A 193 -10.56 -22.61 4.32
CA GLN A 193 -9.77 -21.74 5.19
C GLN A 193 -10.08 -20.25 4.90
N LEU A 194 -10.85 -19.92 3.86
CA LEU A 194 -11.17 -18.55 3.48
C LEU A 194 -12.57 -18.15 4.00
N PRO A 195 -12.79 -16.88 4.36
CA PRO A 195 -11.82 -15.77 4.31
C PRO A 195 -10.83 -15.79 5.49
N GLN A 196 -9.58 -15.38 5.23
CA GLN A 196 -8.63 -15.00 6.28
C GLN A 196 -8.75 -13.50 6.52
N LYS A 197 -9.07 -13.08 7.75
CA LYS A 197 -9.23 -11.68 8.13
C LYS A 197 -8.16 -11.29 9.15
N LEU A 198 -7.35 -10.28 8.83
CA LEU A 198 -6.29 -9.77 9.70
C LEU A 198 -6.49 -8.29 10.00
N VAL A 199 -6.17 -7.89 11.22
CA VAL A 199 -5.94 -6.48 11.57
C VAL A 199 -4.50 -6.32 12.03
N GLY A 200 -3.79 -5.34 11.49
CA GLY A 200 -2.37 -5.15 11.78
C GLY A 200 -2.03 -3.72 12.14
N PHE A 201 -1.25 -3.53 13.20
CA PHE A 201 -0.64 -2.23 13.49
C PHE A 201 0.80 -2.23 12.98
N GLY A 202 1.18 -1.14 12.30
CA GLY A 202 2.55 -0.86 11.89
C GLY A 202 2.79 0.63 11.62
N HIS A 203 4.05 1.00 11.45
CA HIS A 203 4.41 2.34 11.01
C HIS A 203 4.49 2.37 9.49
N ALA A 204 3.88 3.38 8.88
CA ALA A 204 3.97 3.67 7.47
C ALA A 204 5.04 4.73 7.22
N PHE A 205 5.98 4.43 6.30
CA PHE A 205 7.05 5.33 5.90
C PHE A 205 6.90 5.72 4.42
N ARG A 206 6.72 7.00 4.15
CA ARG A 206 6.51 7.52 2.78
C ARG A 206 7.41 8.71 2.51
N THR A 207 8.15 8.70 1.40
CA THR A 207 9.03 9.82 1.06
C THR A 207 8.25 11.08 0.71
N GLU A 208 6.98 10.95 0.29
CA GLU A 208 6.12 12.08 -0.12
C GLU A 208 6.73 12.98 -1.22
N ASP A 209 7.78 12.50 -1.89
CA ASP A 209 8.51 13.17 -2.96
C ASP A 209 7.64 13.24 -4.22
N GLY A 210 6.93 14.35 -4.43
CA GLY A 210 6.12 14.53 -5.65
C GLY A 210 4.80 15.29 -5.47
N GLY A 211 4.46 15.75 -4.26
CA GLY A 211 3.29 16.60 -4.06
C GLY A 211 3.39 17.92 -4.85
N ARG A 212 2.62 18.05 -5.94
CA ARG A 212 2.39 19.33 -6.61
C ARG A 212 1.53 20.22 -5.72
N GLY A 213 2.13 21.05 -4.86
CA GLY A 213 1.37 22.03 -4.08
C GLY A 213 2.04 22.52 -2.80
N VAL A 214 1.35 23.40 -2.09
CA VAL A 214 1.72 23.90 -0.76
C VAL A 214 1.78 22.71 0.21
N GLU A 215 2.92 22.50 0.85
CA GLU A 215 3.10 21.43 1.84
C GLU A 215 1.97 21.44 2.89
N PRO A 216 1.28 20.32 3.12
CA PRO A 216 0.30 20.24 4.19
C PRO A 216 0.98 20.46 5.54
N LYS A 217 0.59 21.51 6.27
CA LYS A 217 1.17 21.80 7.59
C LYS A 217 0.67 20.82 8.66
N GLY A 218 1.56 20.45 9.58
CA GLY A 218 1.25 19.62 10.74
C GLY A 218 1.17 18.13 10.39
N LEU A 219 0.11 17.43 10.81
CA LEU A 219 0.04 15.96 10.77
C LEU A 219 -0.67 15.40 9.52
N TYR A 220 -1.10 16.23 8.57
CA TYR A 220 -1.90 15.78 7.43
C TYR A 220 -1.09 15.00 6.39
N ARG A 221 0.19 15.34 6.21
CA ARG A 221 1.12 14.63 5.33
C ARG A 221 2.50 14.62 5.96
N VAL A 222 2.96 13.43 6.34
CA VAL A 222 4.16 13.22 7.16
C VAL A 222 4.91 12.00 6.64
N HIS A 223 6.22 11.95 6.86
CA HIS A 223 7.06 10.84 6.37
C HIS A 223 6.89 9.55 7.16
N GLN A 224 6.43 9.64 8.41
CA GLN A 224 6.16 8.51 9.29
C GLN A 224 4.84 8.71 10.03
N PHE A 225 3.97 7.72 10.00
CA PHE A 225 2.73 7.71 10.77
C PHE A 225 2.32 6.29 11.17
N SER A 226 1.54 6.18 12.24
CA SER A 226 0.91 4.93 12.68
C SER A 226 -0.30 4.60 11.81
N LYS A 227 -0.48 3.33 11.45
CA LYS A 227 -1.73 2.87 10.82
C LYS A 227 -2.17 1.52 11.39
N VAL A 228 -3.47 1.41 11.64
CA VAL A 228 -4.15 0.13 11.86
C VAL A 228 -4.78 -0.30 10.54
N GLU A 229 -4.24 -1.38 9.98
CA GLU A 229 -4.62 -1.93 8.68
C GLU A 229 -5.64 -3.04 8.83
N PHE A 230 -6.64 -3.05 7.96
CA PHE A 230 -7.53 -4.20 7.75
C PHE A 230 -7.07 -4.91 6.49
N PHE A 231 -6.88 -6.23 6.57
CA PHE A 231 -6.43 -7.03 5.43
C PHE A 231 -7.21 -8.33 5.36
N ALA A 232 -7.62 -8.74 4.16
CA ALA A 232 -8.33 -9.99 3.98
C ALA A 232 -7.86 -10.76 2.74
N VAL A 233 -7.80 -12.08 2.86
CA VAL A 233 -7.63 -12.99 1.72
C VAL A 233 -8.93 -13.78 1.58
N THR A 234 -9.51 -13.77 0.39
CA THR A 234 -10.86 -14.29 0.11
C THR A 234 -10.88 -15.08 -1.20
N THR A 235 -11.98 -15.79 -1.49
CA THR A 235 -12.27 -16.21 -2.86
C THR A 235 -12.75 -15.03 -3.70
N ALA A 236 -12.76 -15.16 -5.04
CA ALA A 236 -13.24 -14.09 -5.91
C ALA A 236 -14.68 -13.67 -5.59
N GLU A 237 -15.55 -14.64 -5.28
CA GLU A 237 -16.98 -14.46 -5.00
C GLU A 237 -17.22 -13.78 -3.64
N GLN A 238 -16.26 -13.88 -2.72
CA GLN A 238 -16.33 -13.29 -1.38
C GLN A 238 -15.76 -11.86 -1.34
N SER A 239 -14.96 -11.47 -2.33
CA SER A 239 -14.16 -10.24 -2.29
C SER A 239 -14.99 -8.95 -2.12
N GLU A 240 -16.08 -8.79 -2.87
CA GLU A 240 -16.94 -7.62 -2.78
C GLU A 240 -17.63 -7.51 -1.42
N ALA A 241 -18.18 -8.62 -0.92
CA ALA A 241 -18.81 -8.64 0.40
C ALA A 241 -17.81 -8.33 1.52
N MET A 242 -16.56 -8.77 1.39
CA MET A 242 -15.49 -8.45 2.33
C MET A 242 -15.09 -6.97 2.28
N MET A 243 -15.06 -6.36 1.10
CA MET A 243 -14.81 -4.92 0.94
C MET A 243 -15.86 -4.09 1.70
N GLU A 244 -17.14 -4.47 1.56
CA GLU A 244 -18.25 -3.84 2.27
C GLU A 244 -18.19 -4.09 3.79
N GLU A 245 -17.76 -5.28 4.23
CA GLU A 245 -17.53 -5.59 5.65
C GLU A 245 -16.44 -4.68 6.25
N ILE A 246 -15.28 -4.57 5.58
CA ILE A 246 -14.17 -3.69 6.02
C ILE A 246 -14.64 -2.25 6.10
N ARG A 247 -15.31 -1.74 5.05
CA ARG A 247 -15.86 -0.37 5.04
C ARG A 247 -16.80 -0.13 6.21
N SER A 248 -17.71 -1.07 6.47
CA SER A 248 -18.63 -0.96 7.59
C SER A 248 -17.92 -0.88 8.94
N VAL A 249 -16.81 -1.59 9.15
CA VAL A 249 -16.03 -1.50 10.39
C VAL A 249 -15.33 -0.14 10.51
N GLN A 250 -14.80 0.40 9.41
CA GLN A 250 -14.23 1.75 9.39
C GLN A 250 -15.28 2.82 9.71
N GLU A 251 -16.48 2.72 9.10
CA GLU A 251 -17.61 3.61 9.41
C GLU A 251 -18.03 3.52 10.88
N ASP A 252 -18.08 2.32 11.47
CA ASP A 252 -18.35 2.12 12.90
C ASP A 252 -17.30 2.82 13.78
N ILE A 253 -16.01 2.69 13.44
CA ILE A 253 -14.89 3.31 14.17
C ILE A 253 -15.08 4.83 14.23
N PHE A 254 -15.29 5.47 13.07
CA PHE A 254 -15.42 6.92 13.00
C PHE A 254 -16.72 7.42 13.65
N SER A 255 -17.81 6.66 13.53
CA SER A 255 -19.08 6.99 14.17
C SER A 255 -18.99 6.94 15.70
N GLU A 256 -18.35 5.92 16.26
CA GLU A 256 -18.16 5.74 17.71
C GLU A 256 -17.17 6.77 18.29
N LEU A 257 -16.21 7.25 17.50
CA LEU A 257 -15.37 8.39 17.84
C LEU A 257 -16.12 9.74 17.77
N GLY A 258 -17.36 9.76 17.27
CA GLY A 258 -18.18 10.96 17.13
C GLY A 258 -17.71 11.90 16.01
N LEU A 259 -17.00 11.38 15.01
CA LEU A 259 -16.54 12.17 13.88
C LEU A 259 -17.64 12.38 12.84
N CYS A 260 -17.65 13.55 12.21
CA CYS A 260 -18.43 13.78 11.01
C CYS A 260 -17.58 13.38 9.81
N PHE A 261 -18.08 12.47 8.97
CA PHE A 261 -17.34 11.94 7.83
C PHE A 261 -18.25 11.70 6.62
N ARG A 262 -17.66 11.53 5.44
CA ARG A 262 -18.33 11.08 4.22
C ARG A 262 -17.59 9.93 3.57
N VAL A 263 -18.33 9.05 2.91
CA VAL A 263 -17.81 7.90 2.17
C VAL A 263 -17.89 8.22 0.67
N LEU A 264 -16.78 8.03 -0.04
CA LEU A 264 -16.63 8.29 -1.46
C LEU A 264 -16.38 6.99 -2.23
N ASP A 265 -17.03 6.82 -3.37
CA ASP A 265 -16.62 5.85 -4.41
C ASP A 265 -15.66 6.57 -5.36
N MET A 266 -14.40 6.15 -5.34
CA MET A 266 -13.33 6.88 -6.01
C MET A 266 -13.34 6.61 -7.51
N PRO A 267 -13.07 7.64 -8.33
CA PRO A 267 -13.15 7.54 -9.78
C PRO A 267 -11.91 6.86 -10.37
N THR A 268 -11.97 6.51 -11.66
CA THR A 268 -10.94 5.71 -12.34
C THR A 268 -9.52 6.25 -12.25
N GLU A 269 -9.33 7.58 -12.23
CA GLU A 269 -7.99 8.20 -12.16
C GLU A 269 -7.40 8.19 -10.73
N GLU A 270 -8.21 7.86 -9.71
CA GLU A 270 -7.84 7.85 -8.29
C GLU A 270 -7.77 6.44 -7.67
N LEU A 271 -7.90 5.38 -8.49
CA LEU A 271 -7.82 3.99 -8.01
C LEU A 271 -6.40 3.58 -7.60
N GLY A 272 -5.38 4.20 -8.20
CA GLY A 272 -4.01 3.69 -8.14
C GLY A 272 -3.82 2.42 -8.99
N ALA A 273 -2.64 1.80 -8.87
CA ALA A 273 -2.24 0.71 -9.75
C ALA A 273 -2.90 -0.65 -9.44
N SER A 274 -3.15 -0.94 -8.16
CA SER A 274 -3.56 -2.26 -7.69
C SER A 274 -5.07 -2.41 -7.50
N ALA A 275 -5.80 -1.31 -7.29
CA ALA A 275 -7.21 -1.37 -6.91
C ALA A 275 -8.12 -1.67 -8.10
N TYR A 276 -9.03 -2.63 -7.92
CA TYR A 276 -10.16 -2.89 -8.84
C TYR A 276 -11.32 -1.90 -8.58
N ARG A 277 -11.51 -1.54 -7.31
CA ARG A 277 -12.46 -0.56 -6.78
C ARG A 277 -11.88 0.04 -5.50
N LYS A 278 -12.17 1.30 -5.20
CA LYS A 278 -11.64 2.01 -4.02
C LYS A 278 -12.74 2.86 -3.37
N TYR A 279 -12.84 2.76 -2.05
CA TYR A 279 -13.63 3.69 -1.26
C TYR A 279 -12.71 4.50 -0.36
N ASP A 280 -12.90 5.81 -0.35
CA ASP A 280 -12.23 6.69 0.60
C ASP A 280 -13.23 7.18 1.65
N ILE A 281 -12.76 7.37 2.87
CA ILE A 281 -13.51 8.02 3.92
C ILE A 281 -12.81 9.33 4.25
N GLU A 282 -13.56 10.42 4.20
CA GLU A 282 -13.04 11.72 4.57
C GLU A 282 -13.73 12.24 5.81
N ALA A 283 -12.96 12.66 6.81
CA ALA A 283 -13.46 13.33 8.00
C ALA A 283 -13.52 14.84 7.78
N TRP A 284 -14.55 15.49 8.34
CA TRP A 284 -14.62 16.94 8.40
C TRP A 284 -13.60 17.47 9.40
N MET A 285 -12.71 18.36 8.95
CA MET A 285 -11.67 18.98 9.78
C MET A 285 -12.04 20.45 10.07
N PRO A 286 -12.64 20.77 11.23
CA PRO A 286 -13.28 22.08 11.45
C PRO A 286 -12.32 23.28 11.34
N GLY A 287 -11.09 23.15 11.86
CA GLY A 287 -10.08 24.22 11.77
C GLY A 287 -9.50 24.39 10.36
N ARG A 288 -9.58 23.36 9.51
CA ARG A 288 -9.18 23.42 8.09
C ARG A 288 -10.34 23.88 7.19
N ASN A 289 -11.58 23.79 7.69
CA ASN A 289 -12.81 24.06 6.94
C ASN A 289 -12.90 23.27 5.63
N SER A 290 -12.44 22.02 5.65
CA SER A 290 -12.49 21.10 4.52
C SER A 290 -12.68 19.66 5.01
N TRP A 291 -13.08 18.79 4.10
CA TRP A 291 -12.93 17.35 4.26
C TRP A 291 -11.45 16.96 4.08
N GLY A 292 -11.04 15.84 4.65
CA GLY A 292 -9.75 15.23 4.39
C GLY A 292 -9.78 13.73 4.66
N GLU A 293 -9.10 12.97 3.82
CA GLU A 293 -8.98 11.50 3.91
C GLU A 293 -8.42 11.06 5.27
N VAL A 294 -9.00 9.99 5.83
CA VAL A 294 -8.62 9.41 7.13
C VAL A 294 -8.57 7.90 7.12
#